data_AF-C6A194-F1
#
_entry.id   AF-C6A194-F1
#
_cell.length_a   1.000
_cell.length_b   1.000
_cell.length_c   1.000
_cell.angle_alpha   90.00
_cell.angle_beta   90.00
_cell.angle_gamma   90.00
#
_symmetry.space_group_name_H-M   'P 1'
#
loop_
_entity.id
_entity.type
_entity.pdbx_description
1 polymer ?
#
loop_
_entity_poly.entity_id
_entity_poly.type
_entity_poly.pdbx_seq_one_letter_code
_entity_poly.pdbx_strand_id
1 'polypeptide(L)' 'MKTIAVDEETWNTIKKLKAKLDAKSYDQVLRILLETWHTANLGKKIEKISLDDEESEKALDILKKLKEWEE' A
#
# COMPACT_ATOMS: atom_id res chain seq x y z
N MET A 1 -13.68 -9.89 20.09
CA MET A 1 -14.19 -8.90 19.12
C MET A 1 -14.00 -7.50 19.68
N LYS A 2 -13.68 -6.54 18.82
CA LYS A 2 -13.67 -5.10 19.14
C LYS A 2 -14.72 -4.45 18.24
N THR A 3 -15.41 -3.42 18.73
CA THR A 3 -16.49 -2.75 18.01
C THR A 3 -16.01 -1.40 17.50
N ILE A 4 -16.41 -1.04 16.28
CA ILE A 4 -16.17 0.26 15.68
C ILE A 4 -17.54 0.90 15.43
N ALA A 5 -17.72 2.14 15.91
CA ALA A 5 -18.89 2.93 15.58
C ALA A 5 -18.66 3.64 14.23
N VAL A 6 -19.66 3.57 13.36
CA VAL A 6 -19.68 4.26 12.07
C VAL A 6 -21.05 4.91 11.90
N ASP A 7 -21.10 5.98 11.13
CA ASP A 7 -22.36 6.61 10.74
C ASP A 7 -23.14 5.75 9.73
N GLU A 8 -24.42 6.10 9.50
CA GLU A 8 -25.31 5.37 8.60
C GLU A 8 -24.85 5.41 7.13
N GLU A 9 -24.21 6.49 6.69
CA GLU A 9 -23.73 6.62 5.31
C GLU A 9 -22.56 5.64 5.06
N THR A 10 -21.60 5.64 5.98
CA THR A 10 -20.47 4.71 6.02
C THR A 10 -20.97 3.27 6.09
N TRP A 11 -21.97 2.99 6.94
CA TRP A 11 -22.56 1.66 7.08
C TRP A 11 -23.18 1.16 5.78
N ASN A 12 -23.96 2.00 5.10
CA ASN A 12 -24.58 1.66 3.82
C ASN A 12 -23.53 1.46 2.70
N THR A 13 -22.45 2.22 2.74
CA THR A 13 -21.34 2.06 1.81
C THR A 13 -20.61 0.73 2.01
N ILE A 14 -20.33 0.35 3.26
CA ILE A 14 -19.70 -0.93 3.60
C ILE A 14 -20.57 -2.12 3.20
N LYS A 15 -21.90 -2.04 3.37
CA LYS A 15 -22.83 -3.09 2.90
C LYS A 15 -22.75 -3.30 1.38
N LYS A 16 -22.79 -2.20 0.62
CA LYS A 16 -22.68 -2.25 -0.85
C LYS A 16 -21.34 -2.84 -1.26
N LEU A 17 -20.26 -2.47 -0.57
CA LEU A 17 -18.93 -2.99 -0.84
C LEU A 17 -18.83 -4.49 -0.53
N LYS A 18 -19.40 -4.95 0.59
CA LYS A 18 -19.49 -6.38 0.93
C LYS A 18 -20.14 -7.20 -0.18
N ALA A 19 -21.26 -6.70 -0.72
CA ALA A 19 -21.97 -7.36 -1.82
C ALA A 19 -21.15 -7.38 -3.12
N LYS A 20 -20.50 -6.26 -3.47
CA LYS A 20 -19.65 -6.18 -4.66
C LYS A 20 -18.43 -7.09 -4.61
N LEU A 21 -17.84 -7.27 -3.43
CA LEU A 21 -16.66 -8.12 -3.21
C LEU A 21 -17.01 -9.58 -2.92
N ASP A 22 -18.31 -9.92 -2.86
CA ASP A 22 -18.82 -11.22 -2.42
C ASP A 22 -18.18 -11.71 -1.08
N ALA A 23 -17.97 -10.76 -0.17
CA ALA A 23 -17.27 -11.03 1.07
C ALA A 23 -18.19 -11.71 2.10
N LYS A 24 -17.67 -12.72 2.80
CA LYS A 24 -18.41 -13.52 3.80
C LYS A 24 -18.69 -12.73 5.08
N SER A 25 -17.82 -11.80 5.45
CA SER A 25 -17.97 -10.97 6.65
C SER A 25 -17.50 -9.52 6.43
N TYR A 26 -17.91 -8.61 7.32
CA TYR A 26 -17.42 -7.23 7.29
C TYR A 26 -15.94 -7.15 7.67
N ASP A 27 -15.44 -8.05 8.53
CA ASP A 27 -14.00 -8.16 8.81
C ASP A 27 -13.19 -8.47 7.54
N GLN A 28 -13.73 -9.31 6.66
CA GLN A 28 -13.09 -9.61 5.38
C GLN A 28 -13.07 -8.37 4.46
N VAL A 29 -14.16 -7.59 4.43
CA VAL A 29 -14.19 -6.31 3.69
C VAL A 29 -13.13 -5.36 4.23
N LEU A 30 -13.01 -5.23 5.55
CA LEU A 30 -12.01 -4.37 6.18
C LEU A 30 -10.58 -4.84 5.88
N ARG A 31 -10.30 -6.14 5.90
CA ARG A 31 -8.98 -6.68 5.50
C ARG A 31 -8.63 -6.34 4.06
N ILE A 32 -9.57 -6.56 3.13
CA ILE A 32 -9.37 -6.23 1.71
C ILE A 32 -9.10 -4.72 1.53
N LEU A 33 -9.85 -3.87 2.24
CA LEU A 33 -9.63 -2.42 2.22
C LEU A 33 -8.24 -2.03 2.73
N LEU A 34 -7.80 -2.62 3.84
CA LEU A 34 -6.47 -2.38 4.41
C LEU A 34 -5.37 -2.83 3.45
N GLU A 35 -5.46 -4.03 2.90
CA GLU A 35 -4.52 -4.56 1.91
C GLU A 35 -4.46 -3.68 0.66
N THR A 36 -5.62 -3.30 0.12
CA THR A 36 -5.72 -2.42 -1.04
C THR A 36 -5.10 -1.05 -0.75
N TRP A 37 -5.34 -0.49 0.43
CA TRP A 37 -4.73 0.77 0.84
C TRP A 37 -3.21 0.65 0.96
N HIS A 38 -2.70 -0.44 1.54
CA HIS A 38 -1.26 -0.70 1.61
C HIS A 38 -0.64 -0.78 0.22
N THR A 39 -1.24 -1.51 -0.72
CA THR A 39 -0.75 -1.62 -2.10
C THR A 39 -0.81 -0.27 -2.82
N ALA A 40 -1.91 0.47 -2.71
CA ALA A 40 -2.04 1.79 -3.32
C ALA A 40 -1.03 2.80 -2.74
N ASN A 41 -0.76 2.74 -1.44
CA ASN A 41 0.23 3.59 -0.79
C ASN A 41 1.66 3.16 -1.14
N LEU A 42 1.90 1.86 -1.36
CA LEU A 42 3.17 1.35 -1.86
C LEU A 42 3.43 1.89 -3.28
N GLY A 43 2.44 1.87 -4.16
CA GLY A 43 2.53 2.46 -5.51
C GLY A 43 2.90 3.94 -5.46
N LYS A 44 2.24 4.73 -4.60
CA LYS A 44 2.57 6.16 -4.41
C LYS A 44 3.96 6.41 -3.82
N LYS A 45 4.45 5.49 -2.97
CA LYS A 45 5.81 5.57 -2.43
C LYS A 45 6.85 5.16 -3.48
N ILE A 46 6.56 4.16 -4.29
CA ILE A 46 7.41 3.73 -5.41
C ILE A 46 7.48 4.84 -6.47
N GLU A 47 6.37 5.50 -6.80
CA GLU A 47 6.39 6.69 -7.68
C GLU A 47 7.26 7.83 -7.13
N LYS A 48 7.39 7.95 -5.80
CA LYS A 48 8.31 8.91 -5.16
C LYS A 48 9.76 8.42 -5.03
N ILE A 49 10.00 7.11 -5.12
CA ILE A 49 11.31 6.46 -5.01
C ILE A 49 11.86 6.09 -6.39
N SER A 50 11.07 6.28 -7.46
CA SER A 50 11.53 6.14 -8.83
C SER A 50 12.62 7.17 -9.07
N LEU A 51 13.86 6.75 -8.84
CA LEU A 51 15.04 7.45 -9.27
C LEU A 51 14.92 7.56 -10.79
N ASP A 52 15.10 8.76 -11.32
CA ASP A 52 15.28 8.88 -12.77
C ASP A 52 16.58 8.18 -13.20
N ASP A 53 16.81 8.06 -14.51
CA ASP A 53 17.98 7.35 -15.04
C ASP A 53 19.30 7.96 -14.52
N GLU A 54 19.33 9.29 -14.30
CA GLU A 54 20.51 10.01 -13.82
C GLU A 54 20.75 9.78 -12.32
N GLU A 55 19.69 9.77 -11.53
CA GLU A 55 19.72 9.42 -10.10
C GLU A 55 20.06 7.93 -9.88
N SER A 56 19.60 7.06 -10.79
CA SER A 56 19.89 5.63 -10.77
C SER A 56 21.37 5.34 -11.07
N GLU A 57 21.96 6.03 -12.05
CA GLU A 57 23.40 5.94 -12.34
C GLU A 57 24.25 6.43 -11.17
N LYS A 58 23.87 7.55 -10.53
CA LYS A 58 24.56 8.07 -9.34
C LYS A 58 24.48 7.11 -8.16
N ALA A 59 23.31 6.50 -7.93
CA ALA A 59 23.15 5.50 -6.88
C ALA A 59 24.02 4.25 -7.13
N LEU A 60 24.09 3.79 -8.38
CA LEU A 60 24.94 2.66 -8.80
C LEU A 60 26.44 2.96 -8.61
N ASP A 61 26.89 4.17 -8.92
CA ASP A 61 28.28 4.59 -8.73
C ASP A 61 28.68 4.60 -7.24
N ILE A 62 27.80 5.10 -6.37
CA ILE A 62 28.02 5.10 -4.92
C ILE A 62 28.10 3.67 -4.38
N LEU A 63 27.20 2.77 -4.81
CA LEU A 63 27.20 1.37 -4.38
C LEU A 63 28.46 0.61 -4.83
N LYS A 64 28.96 0.88 -6.04
CA LYS A 64 30.22 0.29 -6.53
C LYS A 64 31.42 0.76 -5.70
N LYS A 65 31.50 2.05 -5.40
CA LYS A 65 32.56 2.62 -4.55
C LYS A 65 32.56 2.05 -3.13
N LEU A 66 31.38 1.84 -2.55
CA LEU A 66 31.25 1.21 -1.23
C LEU A 66 31.72 -0.24 -1.25
N LYS A 67 31.41 -0.99 -2.31
CA LYS A 67 31.88 -2.37 -2.48
C LYS A 67 33.40 -2.47 -2.64
N GLU A 68 34.00 -1.52 -3.37
CA GLU A 68 35.46 -1.43 -3.54
C GLU A 68 36.19 -0.97 -2.27
N TRP A 69 35.51 -0.39 -1.29
CA TRP A 69 36.09 0.01 0.00
C TRP A 69 36.08 -1.10 1.05
N GLU A 70 35.34 -2.19 0.82
CA GLU A 70 35.29 -3.37 1.72
C GLU A 70 36.24 -4.50 1.29
N GLU A 71 36.91 -4.38 0.13
CA GLU A 71 38.01 -5.25 -0.35
C GLU A 71 39.39 -4.66 -0.03
#